data_AF-A0A4Q5M6F1-F1
#
_entry.id   AF-A0A4Q5M6F1-F1
#
_cell.length_a   1.000
_cell.length_b   1.000
_cell.length_c   1.000
_cell.angle_alpha   90.00
_cell.angle_beta   90.00
_cell.angle_gamma   90.00
#
_symmetry.space_group_name_H-M   'P 1'
#
loop_
_entity.id
_entity.type
_entity.pdbx_description
1 polymer ?
#
loop_
_entity_poly.entity_id
_entity_poly.type
_entity_poly.pdbx_seq_one_letter_code
_entity_poly.pdbx_strand_id
1 'polypeptide(L)'
;MSENTIYRMSFFSAFYALCFVGMYFYGRKGSPVLAPVLCAGLWLFFTVSTYYVGGAAMSCFALLTVLILLFTLKPPPDNSMQLFYSENKIYKSEKKPKAIMDVLGDRKWSLAEGKLFTRSNEWVNYLFWQGNTSFSYYNGKNYVTNRRYYVAFIFEPNTVSENFKKKAEVLMDKSHYTFKEKWKYFFTINTDKPYLVTTTEDGGFVIAFDTFVDAKIYARNLAWIKANIELAPKTNQRTATYQSSWQSRASS
;
A
#
# COMPACT_ATOMS: atom_id res chain seq x y z
N MET A 1 -34.47 -26.50 -36.22
CA MET A 1 -33.72 -27.02 -35.06
C MET A 1 -34.73 -27.72 -34.17
N SER A 2 -34.53 -29.00 -33.80
CA SER A 2 -35.55 -29.72 -33.02
C SER A 2 -35.59 -29.19 -31.58
N GLU A 3 -36.77 -29.24 -30.97
CA GLU A 3 -37.03 -28.78 -29.60
C GLU A 3 -36.10 -29.46 -28.57
N ASN A 4 -35.79 -30.74 -28.80
CA ASN A 4 -34.83 -31.53 -28.03
C ASN A 4 -33.40 -30.97 -28.10
N THR A 5 -32.98 -30.43 -29.26
CA THR A 5 -31.67 -29.78 -29.41
C THR A 5 -31.61 -28.47 -28.63
N ILE A 6 -32.68 -27.67 -28.65
CA ILE A 6 -32.75 -26.41 -27.90
C ILE A 6 -32.69 -26.67 -26.39
N TYR A 7 -33.48 -27.63 -25.90
CA TYR A 7 -33.49 -27.99 -24.47
C TYR A 7 -32.12 -28.45 -23.97
N ARG A 8 -31.44 -29.32 -24.74
CA ARG A 8 -30.07 -29.76 -24.42
C ARG A 8 -29.09 -28.59 -24.37
N MET A 9 -29.17 -27.68 -25.35
CA MET A 9 -28.30 -26.50 -25.38
C MET A 9 -28.51 -25.59 -24.17
N SER A 10 -29.76 -25.32 -23.78
CA SER A 10 -30.06 -24.51 -22.61
C SER A 10 -29.58 -25.14 -21.31
N PHE A 11 -29.81 -26.44 -21.12
CA PHE A 11 -29.39 -27.17 -19.92
C PHE A 11 -27.87 -27.18 -19.76
N PHE A 12 -27.14 -27.57 -20.81
CA PHE A 12 -25.67 -27.61 -20.75
C PHE A 12 -25.06 -26.21 -20.62
N SER A 13 -25.64 -25.18 -21.23
CA SER A 13 -25.18 -23.80 -21.07
C SER A 13 -25.34 -23.30 -19.63
N ALA A 14 -26.48 -23.57 -19.00
CA ALA A 14 -26.72 -23.21 -17.60
C ALA A 14 -25.79 -23.98 -16.65
N PHE A 15 -25.61 -25.28 -16.89
CA PHE A 15 -24.68 -26.12 -16.13
C PHE A 15 -23.23 -25.63 -16.24
N TYR A 16 -22.77 -25.29 -17.46
CA TYR A 16 -21.44 -24.72 -17.64
C TYR A 16 -21.32 -23.37 -16.94
N ALA A 17 -22.28 -22.47 -17.10
CA ALA A 17 -22.25 -21.17 -16.41
C ALA A 17 -22.10 -21.34 -14.90
N LEU A 18 -22.84 -22.27 -14.27
CA LEU A 18 -22.70 -22.57 -12.84
C LEU A 18 -21.31 -23.10 -12.49
N CYS A 19 -20.77 -24.05 -13.26
CA CYS A 19 -19.43 -24.59 -13.05
C CYS A 19 -18.33 -23.50 -13.19
N PHE A 20 -18.45 -22.62 -14.17
CA PHE A 20 -17.54 -21.50 -14.37
C PHE A 20 -17.60 -20.49 -13.23
N VAL A 21 -18.80 -20.12 -12.81
CA VAL A 21 -19.00 -19.20 -11.68
C VAL A 21 -18.43 -19.81 -10.39
N GLY A 22 -18.71 -21.09 -10.12
CA GLY A 22 -18.16 -21.81 -8.98
C GLY A 22 -16.63 -21.88 -8.99
N MET A 23 -16.02 -22.27 -10.11
CA MET A 23 -14.56 -22.33 -10.25
C MET A 23 -13.90 -20.95 -10.20
N TYR A 24 -14.56 -19.93 -10.74
CA TYR A 24 -14.08 -18.56 -10.68
C TYR A 24 -14.01 -18.06 -9.23
N PHE A 25 -15.07 -18.25 -8.44
CA PHE A 25 -15.09 -17.87 -7.03
C PHE A 25 -14.11 -18.71 -6.19
N TYR A 26 -14.00 -20.01 -6.47
CA TYR A 26 -13.03 -20.89 -5.82
C TYR A 26 -11.59 -20.43 -6.11
N GLY A 27 -11.25 -20.20 -7.38
CA GLY A 27 -9.94 -19.70 -7.80
C GLY A 27 -9.64 -18.34 -7.18
N ARG A 28 -10.61 -17.42 -7.17
CA ARG A 28 -10.44 -16.09 -6.57
C ARG A 28 -10.18 -16.13 -5.06
N LYS A 29 -10.73 -17.10 -4.33
CA LYS A 29 -10.49 -17.24 -2.88
C LYS A 29 -9.04 -17.62 -2.56
N GLY A 30 -8.39 -18.41 -3.43
CA GLY A 30 -7.00 -18.85 -3.25
C GLY A 30 -5.97 -17.92 -3.90
N SER A 31 -6.21 -17.52 -5.16
CA SER A 31 -5.32 -16.63 -5.90
C SER A 31 -6.05 -15.98 -7.08
N PRO A 32 -6.18 -14.64 -7.11
CA PRO A 32 -6.87 -13.91 -8.19
C PRO A 32 -6.27 -14.15 -9.59
N VAL A 33 -4.97 -14.48 -9.66
CA VAL A 33 -4.24 -14.74 -10.90
C VAL A 33 -4.50 -16.15 -11.44
N LEU A 34 -4.85 -17.10 -10.56
CA LEU A 34 -5.16 -18.48 -10.95
C LEU A 34 -6.59 -18.65 -11.44
N ALA A 35 -7.53 -17.76 -11.06
CA ALA A 35 -8.94 -17.88 -11.45
C ALA A 35 -9.17 -17.90 -12.98
N PRO A 36 -8.54 -17.03 -13.80
CA PRO A 36 -8.64 -17.10 -15.26
C PRO A 36 -8.06 -18.39 -15.85
N VAL A 37 -6.94 -18.88 -15.30
CA VAL A 37 -6.27 -20.11 -15.74
C VAL A 37 -7.14 -21.33 -15.47
N LEU A 38 -7.74 -21.40 -14.29
CA LEU A 38 -8.65 -22.47 -13.90
C LEU A 38 -9.94 -22.45 -14.75
N CYS A 39 -10.47 -21.26 -15.06
CA CYS A 39 -11.59 -21.13 -15.99
C CYS A 39 -11.20 -21.58 -17.41
N ALA A 40 -10.04 -21.18 -17.92
CA ALA A 40 -9.55 -21.62 -19.23
C ALA A 40 -9.36 -23.15 -19.31
N GLY A 41 -8.83 -23.76 -18.25
CA GLY A 41 -8.72 -25.22 -18.13
C GLY A 41 -10.08 -25.93 -18.12
N LEU A 42 -11.04 -25.38 -17.36
CA LEU A 42 -12.42 -25.89 -17.33
C LEU A 42 -13.12 -25.76 -18.69
N TRP A 43 -12.86 -24.67 -19.42
CA TRP A 43 -13.35 -24.47 -20.78
C TRP A 43 -12.78 -25.48 -21.77
N LEU A 44 -11.47 -25.72 -21.73
CA LEU A 44 -10.83 -26.76 -22.55
C LEU A 44 -11.42 -28.14 -22.27
N PHE A 45 -11.58 -28.49 -20.99
CA PHE A 45 -12.17 -29.75 -20.57
C PHE A 45 -13.59 -29.95 -21.13
N PHE A 46 -14.46 -28.94 -21.01
CA PHE A 46 -15.83 -29.02 -21.55
C PHE A 46 -15.89 -28.98 -23.08
N THR A 47 -14.95 -28.31 -23.74
CA THR A 47 -14.85 -28.30 -25.20
C THR A 47 -14.49 -29.69 -25.72
N VAL A 48 -13.50 -30.34 -25.13
CA VAL A 48 -13.11 -31.72 -25.48
C VAL A 48 -14.25 -32.69 -25.17
N SER A 49 -14.88 -32.55 -24.00
CA SER A 49 -16.00 -33.43 -23.59
C SER A 49 -17.21 -33.31 -24.52
N THR A 50 -17.53 -32.11 -25.02
CA THR A 50 -18.67 -31.91 -25.94
C THR A 50 -18.35 -32.21 -27.39
N TYR A 51 -17.08 -32.17 -27.80
CA TYR A 51 -16.63 -32.56 -29.14
C TYR A 51 -17.03 -34.01 -29.46
N TYR A 52 -16.81 -34.95 -28.53
CA TYR A 52 -17.18 -36.36 -28.70
C TYR A 52 -18.70 -36.64 -28.68
N VAL A 53 -19.51 -35.67 -28.26
CA VAL A 53 -20.98 -35.78 -28.17
C VAL A 53 -21.67 -34.95 -29.28
N GLY A 54 -20.91 -34.41 -30.24
CA GLY A 54 -21.45 -33.62 -31.36
C GLY A 54 -21.93 -32.22 -30.96
N GLY A 55 -21.48 -31.71 -29.82
CA GLY A 55 -21.94 -30.47 -29.19
C GLY A 55 -21.03 -29.26 -29.37
N ALA A 56 -20.14 -29.24 -30.37
CA ALA A 56 -19.08 -28.24 -30.51
C ALA A 56 -19.57 -26.77 -30.51
N ALA A 57 -20.81 -26.50 -30.96
CA ALA A 57 -21.39 -25.16 -30.89
C ALA A 57 -21.65 -24.67 -29.44
N MET A 58 -21.78 -25.59 -28.47
CA MET A 58 -22.07 -25.27 -27.07
C MET A 58 -20.85 -24.74 -26.31
N SER A 59 -19.62 -25.04 -26.76
CA SER A 59 -18.38 -24.53 -26.13
C SER A 59 -18.13 -23.04 -26.41
N CYS A 60 -18.65 -22.51 -27.52
CA CYS A 60 -18.56 -21.10 -27.87
C CYS A 60 -19.37 -20.21 -26.90
N PHE A 61 -20.53 -20.68 -26.42
CA PHE A 61 -21.31 -19.98 -25.39
C PHE A 61 -20.60 -19.94 -24.04
N ALA A 62 -19.87 -21.01 -23.68
CA ALA A 62 -19.03 -21.04 -22.50
C ALA A 62 -17.88 -20.03 -22.60
N LEU A 63 -17.26 -19.87 -23.77
CA LEU A 63 -16.21 -18.87 -24.00
C LEU A 63 -16.72 -17.43 -23.84
N LEU A 64 -17.90 -17.13 -24.41
CA LEU A 64 -18.55 -15.83 -24.21
C LEU A 64 -18.84 -15.56 -22.73
N THR A 65 -19.29 -16.57 -21.99
CA THR A 65 -19.53 -16.45 -20.54
C THR A 65 -18.24 -16.16 -19.78
N VAL A 66 -17.12 -16.83 -20.11
CA VAL A 66 -15.81 -16.55 -19.52
C VAL A 66 -15.34 -15.14 -19.82
N LEU A 67 -15.46 -14.67 -21.07
CA LEU A 67 -15.09 -13.31 -21.44
C LEU A 67 -15.94 -12.28 -20.68
N ILE A 68 -17.26 -12.48 -20.63
CA ILE A 68 -18.17 -11.62 -19.87
C ILE A 68 -17.76 -11.59 -18.40
N LEU A 69 -17.47 -12.73 -17.77
CA LEU A 69 -17.04 -12.79 -16.36
C LEU A 69 -15.68 -12.11 -16.15
N LEU A 70 -14.73 -12.23 -17.09
CA LEU A 70 -13.43 -11.55 -17.00
C LEU A 70 -13.56 -10.03 -17.09
N PHE A 71 -14.47 -9.51 -17.92
CA PHE A 71 -14.67 -8.06 -18.10
C PHE A 71 -15.65 -7.43 -17.09
N THR A 72 -16.61 -8.20 -16.55
CA THR A 72 -17.62 -7.67 -15.61
C THR A 72 -17.19 -7.76 -14.16
N LEU A 73 -16.42 -8.79 -13.77
CA LEU A 73 -16.02 -8.99 -12.38
C LEU A 73 -14.70 -8.27 -12.11
N LYS A 74 -14.83 -7.01 -11.65
CA LYS A 74 -13.71 -6.19 -11.17
C LYS A 74 -12.79 -7.02 -10.26
N PRO A 75 -11.45 -6.83 -10.33
CA PRO A 75 -10.53 -7.47 -9.40
C PRO A 75 -10.99 -7.23 -7.96
N PRO A 76 -10.79 -8.20 -7.04
CA PRO A 76 -11.10 -7.97 -5.64
C PRO A 76 -10.36 -6.71 -5.16
N PRO A 77 -10.95 -5.96 -4.21
CA PRO A 77 -10.30 -4.77 -3.67
C PRO A 77 -8.89 -5.14 -3.19
N ASP A 78 -7.91 -4.33 -3.56
CA ASP A 78 -6.54 -4.50 -3.10
C ASP A 78 -6.48 -4.14 -1.60
N ASN A 79 -6.50 -5.18 -0.77
CA ASN A 79 -6.45 -5.05 0.68
C ASN A 79 -5.01 -4.97 1.21
N SER A 80 -3.99 -4.84 0.35
CA SER A 80 -2.58 -4.85 0.75
C SER A 80 -2.25 -3.77 1.79
N MET A 81 -2.81 -2.57 1.66
CA MET A 81 -2.64 -1.48 2.62
C MET A 81 -3.29 -1.81 3.97
N GLN A 82 -4.49 -2.38 3.97
CA GLN A 82 -5.17 -2.79 5.19
C GLN A 82 -4.39 -3.88 5.93
N LEU A 83 -3.89 -4.87 5.19
CA LEU A 83 -3.02 -5.92 5.71
C LEU A 83 -1.76 -5.31 6.34
N PHE A 84 -1.08 -4.41 5.62
CA PHE A 84 0.11 -3.72 6.14
C PHE A 84 -0.13 -3.01 7.48
N TYR A 85 -1.23 -2.25 7.61
CA TYR A 85 -1.56 -1.57 8.86
C TYR A 85 -1.86 -2.56 9.99
N SER A 86 -2.61 -3.62 9.69
CA SER A 86 -2.99 -4.64 10.68
C SER A 86 -1.78 -5.45 11.18
N GLU A 87 -0.90 -5.90 10.28
CA GLU A 87 0.30 -6.68 10.59
C GLU A 87 1.31 -5.87 11.40
N ASN A 88 1.45 -4.57 11.09
CA ASN A 88 2.37 -3.68 11.78
C ASN A 88 1.75 -2.98 12.98
N LYS A 89 0.50 -3.30 13.34
CA LYS A 89 -0.23 -2.71 14.48
C LYS A 89 -0.21 -1.18 14.45
N ILE A 90 -0.44 -0.62 13.27
CA ILE A 90 -0.51 0.83 13.05
C ILE A 90 -1.99 1.22 13.14
N TYR A 91 -2.32 2.07 14.11
CA TYR A 91 -3.68 2.46 14.41
C TYR A 91 -3.86 3.96 14.28
N LYS A 92 -5.10 4.41 14.04
CA LYS A 92 -5.43 5.82 13.95
C LYS A 92 -5.02 6.55 15.24
N SER A 93 -4.41 7.72 15.08
CA SER A 93 -4.01 8.60 16.17
C SER A 93 -4.66 9.97 16.01
N GLU A 94 -4.74 10.70 17.12
CA GLU A 94 -5.14 12.11 17.15
C GLU A 94 -3.97 13.04 17.52
N LYS A 95 -2.79 12.46 17.79
CA LYS A 95 -1.59 13.23 18.13
C LYS A 95 -1.16 14.08 16.93
N LYS A 96 -1.25 15.40 17.10
CA LYS A 96 -0.86 16.40 16.09
C LYS A 96 0.04 17.48 16.72
N PRO A 97 1.29 17.17 17.06
CA PRO A 97 2.20 18.14 17.67
C PRO A 97 2.47 19.30 16.69
N LYS A 98 2.42 20.52 17.20
CA LYS A 98 2.52 21.73 16.37
C LYS A 98 3.86 21.85 15.66
N ALA A 99 4.97 21.64 16.35
CA ALA A 99 6.30 21.71 15.74
C ALA A 99 6.51 20.70 14.59
N ILE A 100 5.85 19.54 14.64
CA ILE A 100 5.87 18.57 13.55
C ILE A 100 5.05 19.05 12.35
N MET A 101 3.88 19.67 12.60
CA MET A 101 3.06 20.27 11.54
C MET A 101 3.77 21.42 10.84
N ASP A 102 4.48 22.26 11.59
CA ASP A 102 5.21 23.41 11.04
C ASP A 102 6.33 22.94 10.08
N VAL A 103 7.00 21.83 10.43
CA VAL A 103 8.04 21.21 9.60
C VAL A 103 7.47 20.45 8.39
N LEU A 104 6.40 19.67 8.60
CA LEU A 104 5.80 18.88 7.54
C LEU A 104 4.92 19.71 6.61
N GLY A 105 4.49 20.90 7.02
CA GLY A 105 3.61 21.77 6.27
C GLY A 105 2.18 21.24 6.13
N ASP A 106 1.34 22.05 5.49
CA ASP A 106 -0.07 21.73 5.30
C ASP A 106 -0.26 20.74 4.14
N ARG A 107 -0.34 19.46 4.50
CA ARG A 107 -0.75 18.37 3.62
C ARG A 107 -1.97 17.70 4.26
N LYS A 108 -2.81 17.03 3.47
CA LYS A 108 -3.98 16.30 4.00
C LYS A 108 -3.53 15.05 4.76
N TRP A 109 -3.01 15.25 5.97
CA TRP A 109 -2.40 14.21 6.80
C TRP A 109 -3.46 13.32 7.45
N SER A 110 -3.34 12.02 7.24
CA SER A 110 -3.93 10.96 8.04
C SER A 110 -2.92 10.57 9.13
N LEU A 111 -3.33 10.67 10.38
CA LEU A 111 -2.48 10.49 11.54
C LEU A 111 -2.68 9.07 12.09
N ALA A 112 -1.60 8.34 12.25
CA ALA A 112 -1.57 7.03 12.86
C ALA A 112 -0.37 6.91 13.80
N GLU A 113 -0.36 5.87 14.62
CA GLU A 113 0.72 5.54 15.53
C GLU A 113 0.99 4.04 15.52
N GLY A 114 2.24 3.68 15.69
CA GLY A 114 2.69 2.29 15.69
C GLY A 114 3.73 2.05 16.78
N LYS A 115 4.08 0.78 16.98
CA LYS A 115 5.11 0.36 17.92
C LYS A 115 6.18 -0.47 17.22
N LEU A 116 7.44 -0.14 17.48
CA LEU A 116 8.59 -0.88 17.00
C LEU A 116 9.25 -1.63 18.15
N PHE A 117 9.61 -2.87 17.90
CA PHE A 117 10.46 -3.62 18.80
C PHE A 117 11.91 -3.44 18.38
N THR A 118 12.74 -2.92 19.28
CA THR A 118 14.14 -2.62 18.99
C THR A 118 15.02 -3.83 19.28
N ARG A 119 16.27 -3.80 18.77
CA ARG A 119 17.29 -4.81 19.10
C ARG A 119 17.68 -4.81 20.57
N SER A 120 17.44 -3.71 21.29
CA SER A 120 17.65 -3.60 22.74
C SER A 120 16.51 -4.20 23.56
N ASN A 121 15.60 -4.94 22.93
CA ASN A 121 14.46 -5.61 23.59
C ASN A 121 13.47 -4.62 24.24
N GLU A 122 13.38 -3.41 23.70
CA GLU A 122 12.51 -2.34 24.19
C GLU A 122 11.52 -1.91 23.09
N TRP A 123 10.35 -1.42 23.51
CA TRP A 123 9.33 -0.93 22.58
C TRP A 123 9.47 0.58 22.40
N VAL A 124 9.41 1.02 21.15
CA VAL A 124 9.41 2.43 20.76
C VAL A 124 8.10 2.77 20.07
N ASN A 125 7.40 3.77 20.60
CA ASN A 125 6.25 4.34 19.91
C ASN A 125 6.75 5.33 18.85
N TYR A 126 6.04 5.38 17.73
CA TYR A 126 6.27 6.37 16.69
C TYR A 126 4.94 6.82 16.08
N LEU A 127 4.88 8.06 15.62
CA LEU A 127 3.75 8.50 14.80
C LEU A 127 4.05 8.15 13.34
N PHE A 128 3.03 7.63 12.66
CA PHE A 128 3.02 7.29 11.26
C PHE A 128 2.03 8.20 10.55
N TRP A 129 2.50 9.22 9.85
CA TRP A 129 1.64 10.17 9.16
C TRP A 129 1.69 9.95 7.66
N GLN A 130 0.52 9.86 7.03
CA GLN A 130 0.39 9.73 5.59
C GLN A 130 -0.30 10.97 5.04
N GLY A 131 0.33 11.65 4.08
CA GLY A 131 -0.19 12.88 3.51
C GLY A 131 -0.33 12.80 2.01
N ASN A 132 -1.13 13.68 1.43
CA ASN A 132 -1.08 13.93 0.00
C ASN A 132 -1.17 15.42 -0.31
N THR A 133 -0.65 15.78 -1.48
CA THR A 133 -0.91 17.06 -2.13
C THR A 133 -1.44 16.79 -3.53
N SER A 134 -2.36 17.62 -3.98
CA SER A 134 -2.92 17.55 -5.33
C SER A 134 -2.73 18.87 -6.02
N PHE A 135 -2.17 18.87 -7.23
CA PHE A 135 -2.17 20.04 -8.10
C PHE A 135 -2.93 19.71 -9.38
N SER A 136 -3.76 20.63 -9.81
CA SER A 136 -4.52 20.52 -11.05
C SER A 136 -4.08 21.64 -11.98
N TYR A 137 -3.77 21.30 -13.22
CA TYR A 137 -3.42 22.28 -14.26
C TYR A 137 -4.19 21.99 -15.54
N TYR A 138 -4.52 23.05 -16.26
CA TYR A 138 -5.19 22.96 -17.54
C TYR A 138 -4.15 22.91 -18.65
N ASN A 139 -4.19 21.86 -19.48
CA ASN A 139 -3.22 21.68 -20.58
C ASN A 139 -3.74 22.15 -21.95
N GLY A 140 -4.82 22.94 -21.97
CA GLY A 140 -5.46 23.40 -23.20
C GLY A 140 -6.61 22.51 -23.69
N LYS A 141 -6.71 21.26 -23.22
CA LYS A 141 -7.82 20.34 -23.56
C LYS A 141 -8.54 19.80 -22.33
N ASN A 142 -7.79 19.37 -21.32
CA ASN A 142 -8.33 18.76 -20.11
C ASN A 142 -7.61 19.31 -18.86
N TYR A 143 -8.30 19.24 -17.73
CA TYR A 143 -7.66 19.38 -16.43
C TYR A 143 -6.95 18.09 -16.07
N VAL A 144 -5.62 18.15 -15.90
CA VAL A 144 -4.83 17.04 -15.39
C VAL A 144 -4.61 17.28 -13.90
N THR A 145 -5.06 16.34 -13.06
CA THR A 145 -4.80 16.37 -11.61
C THR A 145 -3.70 15.39 -11.29
N ASN A 146 -2.60 15.90 -10.76
CA ASN A 146 -1.48 15.08 -10.28
C ASN A 146 -1.51 15.05 -8.75
N ARG A 147 -1.25 13.88 -8.18
CA ARG A 147 -1.25 13.65 -6.74
C ARG A 147 0.12 13.15 -6.31
N ARG A 148 0.69 13.78 -5.29
CA ARG A 148 1.89 13.30 -4.59
C ARG A 148 1.49 12.77 -3.23
N TYR A 149 2.10 11.67 -2.81
CA TYR A 149 1.84 11.05 -1.52
C TYR A 149 3.11 11.08 -0.68
N TYR A 150 2.92 11.21 0.63
CA TYR A 150 4.00 11.35 1.59
C TYR A 150 3.77 10.42 2.75
N VAL A 151 4.86 9.88 3.29
CA VAL A 151 4.85 9.14 4.56
C VAL A 151 5.92 9.73 5.47
N ALA A 152 5.54 10.02 6.70
CA ALA A 152 6.45 10.48 7.74
C ALA A 152 6.45 9.53 8.93
N PHE A 153 7.64 9.20 9.40
CA PHE A 153 7.90 8.51 10.65
C PHE A 153 8.45 9.51 11.65
N ILE A 154 7.75 9.65 12.77
CA ILE A 154 8.02 10.70 13.74
C ILE A 154 8.25 10.05 15.10
N PHE A 155 9.35 10.43 15.75
CA PHE A 155 9.74 9.94 17.06
C PHE A 155 9.66 11.08 18.08
N GLU A 156 9.21 10.75 19.28
CA GLU A 156 9.17 11.71 20.39
C GLU A 156 10.58 12.18 20.78
N PRO A 157 10.70 13.36 21.41
CA PRO A 157 11.99 13.90 21.83
C PRO A 157 12.80 12.92 22.66
N ASN A 158 14.12 12.88 22.45
CA ASN A 158 15.05 11.99 23.16
C ASN A 158 14.72 10.48 23.08
N THR A 159 13.88 10.05 22.13
CA THR A 159 13.54 8.62 21.96
C THR A 159 14.64 7.87 21.23
N VAL A 160 15.13 8.44 20.11
CA VAL A 160 16.11 7.79 19.23
C VAL A 160 17.52 8.34 19.44
N SER A 161 18.52 7.50 19.20
CA SER A 161 19.93 7.84 19.37
C SER A 161 20.41 8.83 18.30
N GLU A 162 21.45 9.60 18.62
CA GLU A 162 22.13 10.47 17.65
C GLU A 162 22.76 9.69 16.48
N ASN A 163 23.18 8.45 16.72
CA ASN A 163 23.68 7.58 15.65
C ASN A 163 22.59 7.25 14.63
N PHE A 164 21.37 6.98 15.09
CA PHE A 164 20.24 6.75 14.19
C PHE A 164 19.88 8.00 13.40
N LYS A 165 19.88 9.18 14.04
CA LYS A 165 19.65 10.47 13.36
C LYS A 165 20.67 10.69 12.24
N LYS A 166 21.96 10.50 12.52
CA LYS A 166 23.04 10.60 11.52
C LYS A 166 22.88 9.60 10.38
N LYS A 167 22.49 8.35 10.66
CA LYS A 167 22.21 7.35 9.61
C LYS A 167 21.08 7.80 8.67
N ALA A 168 20.03 8.42 9.22
CA ALA A 168 18.93 8.95 8.41
C ALA A 168 19.36 10.17 7.58
N GLU A 169 20.15 11.08 8.15
CA GLU A 169 20.71 12.24 7.43
C GLU A 169 21.61 11.80 6.26
N VAL A 170 22.47 10.80 6.49
CA VAL A 170 23.31 10.21 5.44
C VAL A 170 22.46 9.51 4.38
N LEU A 171 21.36 8.87 4.76
CA LEU A 171 20.43 8.27 3.79
C LEU A 171 19.77 9.34 2.89
N MET A 172 19.44 10.50 3.45
CA MET A 172 18.90 11.64 2.70
C MET A 172 19.92 12.23 1.73
N ASP A 173 21.21 12.14 2.03
CA ASP A 173 22.26 12.76 1.24
C ASP A 173 22.30 12.22 -0.21
N LYS A 174 22.32 13.16 -1.14
CA LYS A 174 22.36 12.96 -2.60
C LYS A 174 23.56 13.70 -3.23
N SER A 175 24.44 14.28 -2.42
CA SER A 175 25.62 15.04 -2.86
C SER A 175 26.49 14.24 -3.83
N HIS A 176 26.73 12.97 -3.49
CA HIS A 176 27.54 12.01 -4.23
C HIS A 176 26.94 11.50 -5.55
N TYR A 177 25.70 11.89 -5.89
CA TYR A 177 25.07 11.42 -7.12
C TYR A 177 25.73 11.96 -8.37
N THR A 178 25.94 11.07 -9.33
CA THR A 178 26.38 11.40 -10.68
C THR A 178 25.31 12.23 -11.40
N PHE A 179 25.70 12.94 -12.46
CA PHE A 179 24.76 13.72 -13.27
C PHE A 179 23.59 12.86 -13.80
N LYS A 180 23.88 11.65 -14.29
CA LYS A 180 22.86 10.70 -14.79
C LYS A 180 21.84 10.33 -13.70
N GLU A 181 22.29 10.11 -12.47
CA GLU A 181 21.41 9.82 -11.34
C GLU A 181 20.57 11.04 -10.97
N LYS A 182 21.19 12.22 -10.86
CA LYS A 182 20.46 13.48 -10.62
C LYS A 182 19.39 13.72 -11.70
N TRP A 183 19.72 13.48 -12.96
CA TRP A 183 18.78 13.59 -14.08
C TRP A 183 17.64 12.57 -13.97
N LYS A 184 17.93 11.31 -13.64
CA LYS A 184 16.90 10.29 -13.41
C LYS A 184 15.93 10.71 -12.31
N TYR A 185 16.44 11.23 -11.19
CA TYR A 185 15.61 11.68 -10.06
C TYR A 185 14.84 12.97 -10.33
N PHE A 186 15.23 13.75 -11.34
CA PHE A 186 14.41 14.87 -11.79
C PHE A 186 13.08 14.39 -12.38
N PHE A 187 13.08 13.28 -13.11
CA PHE A 187 11.89 12.71 -13.76
C PHE A 187 11.20 11.61 -12.96
N THR A 188 11.82 11.10 -11.90
CA THR A 188 11.29 9.96 -11.11
C THR A 188 11.29 10.24 -9.62
N ILE A 189 10.20 9.87 -8.96
CA ILE A 189 10.10 9.94 -7.51
C ILE A 189 11.02 8.87 -6.91
N ASN A 190 11.90 9.28 -6.02
CA ASN A 190 12.72 8.35 -5.24
C ASN A 190 11.97 8.01 -3.94
N THR A 191 11.44 6.80 -3.88
CA THR A 191 10.69 6.31 -2.72
C THR A 191 11.56 5.69 -1.63
N ASP A 192 12.82 5.39 -1.96
CA ASP A 192 13.77 4.67 -1.09
C ASP A 192 14.57 5.63 -0.19
N LYS A 193 14.72 6.89 -0.61
CA LYS A 193 15.41 7.91 0.18
C LYS A 193 14.43 8.94 0.72
N PRO A 194 14.58 9.38 1.98
CA PRO A 194 13.76 10.44 2.52
C PRO A 194 14.02 11.74 1.76
N TYR A 195 13.00 12.59 1.66
CA TYR A 195 13.17 13.96 1.17
C TYR A 195 13.41 14.95 2.31
N LEU A 196 13.12 14.54 3.54
CA LEU A 196 13.25 15.36 4.74
C LEU A 196 13.67 14.48 5.92
N VAL A 197 14.74 14.89 6.59
CA VAL A 197 15.19 14.37 7.88
C VAL A 197 15.53 15.57 8.74
N THR A 198 14.86 15.74 9.87
CA THR A 198 15.11 16.90 10.75
C THR A 198 14.67 16.63 12.18
N THR A 199 15.25 17.39 13.10
CA THR A 199 14.80 17.48 14.49
C THR A 199 14.04 18.80 14.66
N THR A 200 12.82 18.74 15.18
CA THR A 200 11.98 19.92 15.41
C THR A 200 12.46 20.71 16.62
N GLU A 201 11.98 21.94 16.78
CA GLU A 201 12.30 22.80 17.94
C GLU A 201 12.01 22.11 19.27
N ASP A 202 10.89 21.39 19.34
CA ASP A 202 10.48 20.61 20.53
C ASP A 202 11.33 19.34 20.75
N GLY A 203 12.34 19.07 19.91
CA GLY A 203 13.22 17.91 19.98
C GLY A 203 12.69 16.64 19.31
N GLY A 204 11.50 16.67 18.72
CA GLY A 204 10.92 15.55 17.98
C GLY A 204 11.71 15.26 16.71
N PHE A 205 11.89 13.99 16.36
CA PHE A 205 12.67 13.61 15.19
C PHE A 205 11.77 13.11 14.06
N VAL A 206 11.96 13.64 12.85
CA VAL A 206 11.09 13.39 11.69
C VAL A 206 11.91 12.83 10.54
N ILE A 207 11.43 11.73 9.95
CA ILE A 207 11.91 11.19 8.68
C ILE A 207 10.72 11.10 7.72
N ALA A 208 10.76 11.81 6.59
CA ALA A 208 9.67 11.81 5.61
C ALA A 208 10.12 11.42 4.20
N PHE A 209 9.27 10.64 3.52
CA PHE A 209 9.48 10.06 2.20
C PHE A 209 8.41 10.54 1.22
N ASP A 210 8.80 10.79 -0.03
CA ASP A 210 7.90 11.03 -1.16
C ASP A 210 7.63 9.66 -1.79
N THR A 211 6.37 9.29 -1.93
CA THR A 211 5.98 7.89 -2.15
C THR A 211 4.70 7.77 -2.98
N PHE A 212 4.33 6.53 -3.28
CA PHE A 212 3.02 6.14 -3.80
C PHE A 212 2.21 5.46 -2.69
N VAL A 213 0.89 5.35 -2.87
CA VAL A 213 0.08 4.52 -1.98
C VAL A 213 0.30 3.05 -2.35
N ASP A 214 1.38 2.47 -1.82
CA ASP A 214 1.77 1.07 -2.03
C ASP A 214 2.33 0.47 -0.74
N ALA A 215 1.69 -0.62 -0.29
CA ALA A 215 2.06 -1.35 0.91
C ALA A 215 3.50 -1.86 0.88
N LYS A 216 4.02 -2.25 -0.30
CA LYS A 216 5.39 -2.76 -0.44
C LYS A 216 6.42 -1.68 -0.17
N ILE A 217 6.15 -0.45 -0.61
CA ILE A 217 7.03 0.70 -0.38
C ILE A 217 7.01 1.07 1.11
N TYR A 218 5.82 1.07 1.73
CA TYR A 218 5.69 1.42 3.15
C TYR A 218 6.38 0.36 4.02
N ALA A 219 6.21 -0.92 3.69
CA ALA A 219 6.90 -2.02 4.34
C ALA A 219 8.42 -1.91 4.21
N ARG A 220 8.95 -1.53 3.04
CA ARG A 220 10.38 -1.33 2.82
C ARG A 220 10.94 -0.20 3.70
N ASN A 221 10.26 0.96 3.73
CA ASN A 221 10.69 2.10 4.52
C ASN A 221 10.63 1.79 6.02
N LEU A 222 9.56 1.13 6.46
CA LEU A 222 9.43 0.65 7.84
C LEU A 222 10.48 -0.40 8.20
N ALA A 223 10.82 -1.31 7.29
CA ALA A 223 11.88 -2.31 7.50
C ALA A 223 13.26 -1.67 7.66
N TRP A 224 13.58 -0.64 6.86
CA TRP A 224 14.81 0.12 7.04
C TRP A 224 14.87 0.78 8.42
N ILE A 225 13.76 1.38 8.87
CA ILE A 225 13.68 1.97 10.22
C ILE A 225 13.88 0.90 11.29
N LYS A 226 13.17 -0.23 11.22
CA LYS A 226 13.32 -1.36 12.15
C LYS A 226 14.76 -1.89 12.21
N ALA A 227 15.46 -1.92 11.08
CA ALA A 227 16.82 -2.42 11.01
C ALA A 227 17.85 -1.47 11.64
N ASN A 228 17.59 -0.16 11.61
CA ASN A 228 18.56 0.86 12.01
C ASN A 228 18.20 1.59 13.31
N ILE A 229 16.98 1.43 13.82
CA ILE A 229 16.52 2.12 15.02
C ILE A 229 17.39 1.76 16.22
N GLU A 230 17.93 2.79 16.86
CA GLU A 230 18.72 2.72 18.07
C GLU A 230 18.12 3.71 19.08
N LEU A 231 17.97 3.27 20.32
CA LEU A 231 17.40 4.09 21.39
C LEU A 231 18.43 5.05 21.96
N ALA A 232 17.97 6.24 22.36
CA ALA A 232 18.81 7.15 23.11
C ALA A 232 19.19 6.53 24.49
N PRO A 233 20.36 6.88 25.06
CA PRO A 233 20.72 6.45 26.41
C PRO A 233 19.66 6.87 27.44
N LYS A 234 19.36 6.00 28.40
CA LYS A 234 18.34 6.24 29.45
C LYS A 234 18.59 7.52 30.27
N THR A 235 19.84 7.97 30.37
CA THR A 235 20.24 9.24 31.00
C THR A 235 19.69 10.46 30.28
N ASN A 236 19.52 10.40 28.96
CA ASN A 236 19.04 11.52 28.14
C ASN A 236 17.51 11.48 27.95
N GLN A 237 16.87 10.33 28.19
CA GLN A 237 15.42 10.17 28.12
C GLN A 237 14.68 10.90 29.27
N ARG A 238 15.37 11.23 30.37
CA ARG A 238 14.77 11.87 31.56
C ARG A 238 14.69 13.40 31.50
N THR A 239 15.35 14.05 30.53
CA THR A 239 15.43 15.52 30.48
C THR A 239 14.72 16.05 29.23
N ALA A 240 13.42 15.81 29.13
CA ALA A 240 12.56 16.58 28.25
C ALA A 240 11.79 17.58 29.11
N THR A 241 11.99 18.88 28.89
CA THR A 241 11.04 19.90 29.35
C THR A 241 9.69 19.53 28.75
N TYR A 242 8.86 18.92 29.59
CA TYR A 242 7.64 18.19 29.22
C TYR A 242 6.65 19.13 28.52
N GLN A 243 6.53 19.08 27.20
CA GLN A 243 5.54 19.87 26.47
C GLN A 243 4.27 19.05 26.21
N SER A 244 3.12 19.62 26.57
CA SER A 244 1.78 19.02 26.49
C SER A 244 1.32 18.66 25.07
N SER A 245 2.05 19.07 24.03
CA SER A 245 1.69 18.89 22.61
C SER A 245 1.76 17.44 22.11
N TRP A 246 2.42 16.55 22.86
CA TRP A 246 2.59 15.13 22.51
C TRP A 246 1.60 14.18 23.21
N GLN A 247 0.81 14.68 24.15
CA GLN A 247 -0.24 13.91 24.81
C GLN A 247 -1.55 14.04 24.03
N SER A 248 -2.20 12.92 23.70
CA SER A 248 -3.62 12.96 23.36
C SER A 248 -4.37 13.46 24.60
N ARG A 249 -5.32 14.39 24.44
CA ARG A 249 -6.29 14.65 25.50
C ARG A 249 -7.01 13.33 25.74
N ALA A 250 -6.69 12.63 26.82
CA ALA A 250 -7.59 11.62 27.34
C ALA A 250 -8.90 12.37 27.67
N SER A 251 -9.90 12.18 26.82
CA SER A 251 -11.26 12.63 27.10
C SER A 251 -11.73 11.91 28.37
N SER A 252 -11.82 12.68 29.45
CA SER A 252 -12.64 12.38 30.63
C SER A 252 -14.11 12.20 30.24
#